data_AF-A0A8H4X6V4-F1
#
_entry.id   AF-A0A8H4X6V4-F1
#
_cell.length_a   1.000
_cell.length_b   1.000
_cell.length_c   1.000
_cell.angle_alpha   90.00
_cell.angle_beta   90.00
_cell.angle_gamma   90.00
#
_symmetry.space_group_name_H-M   'P 1'
#
loop_
_entity.id
_entity.type
_entity.pdbx_description
1 polymer ?
#
loop_
_entity_poly.entity_id
_entity_poly.type
_entity_poly.pdbx_seq_one_letter_code
_entity_poly.pdbx_strand_id
1 'polypeptide(L)'
;MTTTHNGPRPLPIIHLNAFPGTGKLAIAKELFLINRAATYASAYIFTDFQSSNDLGSATCEEYAACAKARGCDYIPITLHRDEELGLERLNISDRTPHGKLSNTEQERGSRHNGELYKIDEYDASLSLDITNLSVKEAATKIFEHLVRVSPVLRASQNVDVSDWMIF
;
A
#
# COMPACT_ATOMS: atom_id res chain seq x y z
N MET A 1 -23.29 22.18 -10.17
CA MET A 1 -23.48 21.37 -11.40
C MET A 1 -22.58 20.15 -11.27
N THR A 2 -23.14 19.01 -10.86
CA THR A 2 -22.40 17.75 -10.74
C THR A 2 -22.48 17.04 -12.09
N THR A 3 -21.38 17.10 -12.84
CA THR A 3 -21.24 16.32 -14.07
C THR A 3 -21.22 14.84 -13.71
N THR A 4 -22.31 14.14 -13.98
CA THR A 4 -22.37 12.67 -13.93
C THR A 4 -21.47 12.12 -15.02
N HIS A 5 -20.24 11.73 -14.66
CA HIS A 5 -19.32 11.09 -15.58
C HIS A 5 -19.84 9.68 -15.89
N ASN A 6 -20.40 9.49 -17.09
CA ASN A 6 -21.09 8.25 -17.49
C ASN A 6 -20.12 7.18 -18.05
N GLY A 7 -18.86 7.19 -17.56
CA GLY A 7 -17.81 6.25 -17.95
C GLY A 7 -17.31 5.45 -16.73
N PRO A 8 -16.54 4.36 -16.95
CA PRO A 8 -15.99 3.59 -15.84
C PRO A 8 -15.14 4.50 -14.94
N ARG A 9 -15.38 4.43 -13.64
CA ARG A 9 -14.66 5.24 -12.65
C ARG A 9 -13.17 4.90 -12.73
N PRO A 10 -12.24 5.88 -12.77
CA PRO A 10 -10.82 5.59 -12.87
C PRO A 10 -10.31 4.80 -11.66
N LEU A 11 -9.28 3.97 -11.88
CA LEU A 11 -8.78 3.04 -10.86
C LEU A 11 -8.23 3.79 -9.63
N PRO A 12 -8.47 3.26 -8.42
CA PRO A 12 -8.00 3.87 -7.18
C PRO A 12 -6.47 3.86 -7.09
N ILE A 13 -5.94 4.84 -6.37
CA ILE A 13 -4.54 4.94 -5.97
C ILE A 13 -4.41 4.47 -4.52
N ILE A 14 -3.64 3.40 -4.33
CA ILE A 14 -3.30 2.84 -3.02
C ILE A 14 -1.85 3.23 -2.72
N HIS A 15 -1.64 3.96 -1.63
CA HIS A 15 -0.32 4.42 -1.21
C HIS A 15 0.10 3.70 0.06
N LEU A 16 1.08 2.79 -0.04
CA LEU A 16 1.66 2.05 1.07
C LEU A 16 2.90 2.78 1.59
N ASN A 17 2.76 3.51 2.70
CA ASN A 17 3.85 4.20 3.38
C ASN A 17 4.39 3.37 4.55
N ALA A 18 5.69 3.11 4.60
CA ALA A 18 6.35 2.43 5.71
C ALA A 18 7.86 2.63 5.65
N PHE A 19 8.60 2.32 6.73
CA PHE A 19 10.06 2.27 6.66
C PHE A 19 10.58 1.29 5.58
N PRO A 20 11.80 1.50 5.04
CA PRO A 20 12.52 0.48 4.28
C PRO A 20 12.66 -0.81 5.11
N GLY A 21 12.68 -1.98 4.44
CA GLY A 21 12.78 -3.29 5.10
C GLY A 21 11.47 -3.84 5.68
N THR A 22 10.42 -3.03 5.86
CA THR A 22 9.12 -3.42 6.48
C THR A 22 8.27 -4.39 5.64
N GLY A 23 8.72 -4.78 4.45
CA GLY A 23 8.01 -5.79 3.63
C GLY A 23 6.90 -5.24 2.72
N LYS A 24 6.82 -3.92 2.50
CA LYS A 24 5.83 -3.27 1.62
C LYS A 24 5.66 -3.96 0.25
N LEU A 25 6.77 -4.27 -0.42
CA LEU A 25 6.74 -4.91 -1.74
C LEU A 25 6.24 -6.36 -1.66
N ALA A 26 6.54 -7.07 -0.57
CA ALA A 26 6.02 -8.43 -0.36
C ALA A 26 4.50 -8.38 -0.15
N ILE A 27 4.01 -7.44 0.66
CA ILE A 27 2.59 -7.21 0.90
C ILE A 27 1.87 -6.80 -0.40
N ALA A 28 2.44 -5.88 -1.19
CA ALA A 28 1.87 -5.47 -2.48
C ALA A 28 1.76 -6.64 -3.46
N LYS A 29 2.76 -7.52 -3.51
CA LYS A 29 2.72 -8.75 -4.31
C LYS A 29 1.65 -9.73 -3.82
N GLU A 30 1.51 -9.88 -2.51
CA GLU A 30 0.50 -10.76 -1.93
C GLU A 30 -0.92 -10.22 -2.15
N LEU A 31 -1.12 -8.90 -2.13
CA LEU A 31 -2.39 -8.27 -2.52
C LEU A 31 -2.80 -8.64 -3.94
N PHE A 32 -1.83 -8.67 -4.88
CA PHE A 32 -2.06 -9.14 -6.24
C PHE A 32 -2.42 -10.63 -6.31
N LEU A 33 -1.85 -11.46 -5.42
CA LEU A 33 -2.17 -12.89 -5.38
C LEU A 33 -3.55 -13.17 -4.77
N ILE A 34 -3.91 -12.44 -3.71
CA ILE A 34 -5.22 -12.53 -3.05
C ILE A 34 -6.32 -12.09 -4.01
N ASN A 35 -6.10 -10.99 -4.71
CA ASN A 35 -7.05 -10.49 -5.68
C ASN A 35 -6.55 -10.83 -7.08
N ARG A 36 -6.97 -11.98 -7.64
CA ARG A 36 -6.66 -12.32 -9.05
C ARG A 36 -7.24 -11.32 -10.06
N ALA A 37 -8.28 -10.57 -9.68
CA ALA A 37 -8.77 -9.42 -10.44
C ALA A 37 -7.91 -8.17 -10.22
N ALA A 38 -6.99 -8.15 -9.23
CA ALA A 38 -5.99 -7.10 -9.04
C ALA A 38 -4.87 -7.11 -10.09
N THR A 39 -5.17 -7.54 -11.31
CA THR A 39 -4.32 -7.27 -12.47
C THR A 39 -4.33 -5.77 -12.77
N TYR A 40 -3.53 -5.31 -13.74
CA TYR A 40 -3.37 -3.91 -14.18
C TYR A 40 -4.68 -3.09 -14.37
N ALA A 41 -5.85 -3.75 -14.32
CA ALA A 41 -7.19 -3.21 -14.48
C ALA A 41 -7.95 -2.86 -13.18
N SER A 42 -7.32 -2.90 -12.00
CA SER A 42 -8.02 -2.79 -10.70
C SER A 42 -7.60 -1.63 -9.79
N ALA A 43 -6.31 -1.32 -9.72
CA ALA A 43 -5.73 -0.32 -8.83
C ALA A 43 -4.29 0.03 -9.24
N TYR A 44 -3.81 1.19 -8.81
CA TYR A 44 -2.39 1.53 -8.79
C TYR A 44 -1.86 1.45 -7.36
N ILE A 45 -0.79 0.68 -7.13
CA ILE A 45 -0.16 0.55 -5.81
C ILE A 45 1.21 1.22 -5.85
N PHE A 46 1.39 2.26 -5.04
CA PHE A 46 2.67 2.92 -4.81
C PHE A 46 3.22 2.47 -3.45
N THR A 47 4.46 2.00 -3.43
CA THR A 47 5.16 1.66 -2.18
C THR A 47 6.22 2.70 -1.92
N ASP A 48 6.14 3.38 -0.79
CA ASP A 48 7.05 4.49 -0.49
C ASP A 48 7.51 4.49 0.98
N PHE A 49 8.46 5.38 1.27
CA PHE A 49 8.83 5.77 2.62
C PHE A 49 8.89 7.31 2.68
N GLN A 50 7.91 7.89 3.36
CA GLN A 50 7.84 9.32 3.61
C GLN A 50 7.88 9.59 5.12
N SER A 51 8.83 10.43 5.52
CA SER A 51 8.94 10.95 6.88
C SER A 51 7.95 12.09 7.14
N SER A 52 7.66 12.36 8.39
CA SER A 52 6.74 13.42 8.84
C SER A 52 7.27 14.85 8.67
N ASN A 53 8.36 15.04 7.94
CA ASN A 53 8.85 16.37 7.59
C ASN A 53 8.04 16.98 6.44
N ASP A 54 8.23 18.28 6.22
CA ASP A 54 7.53 19.05 5.18
C ASP A 54 7.67 18.41 3.79
N LEU A 55 8.84 17.84 3.48
CA LEU A 55 9.06 17.19 2.19
C LEU A 55 8.25 15.88 2.03
N GLY A 56 8.22 15.06 3.08
CA GLY A 56 7.51 13.78 3.03
C GLY A 56 5.99 13.95 3.07
N SER A 57 5.49 14.91 3.84
CA SER A 57 4.07 15.30 3.81
C SER A 57 3.67 15.87 2.45
N ALA A 58 4.45 16.78 1.86
CA ALA A 58 4.20 17.31 0.51
C ALA A 58 4.15 16.19 -0.55
N THR A 59 5.02 15.19 -0.47
CA THR A 59 4.99 14.05 -1.40
C THR A 59 3.71 13.22 -1.22
N CYS A 60 3.21 13.07 0.01
CA CYS A 60 1.94 12.39 0.26
C CYS A 60 0.75 13.17 -0.31
N GLU A 61 0.81 14.51 -0.24
CA GLU A 61 -0.19 15.40 -0.85
C GLU A 61 -0.20 15.31 -2.38
N GLU A 62 0.95 15.09 -3.02
CA GLU A 62 1.01 14.89 -4.48
C GLU A 62 0.19 13.67 -4.93
N TYR A 63 0.23 12.57 -4.18
CA TYR A 63 -0.60 11.40 -4.48
C TYR A 63 -2.10 11.72 -4.34
N ALA A 64 -2.48 12.45 -3.30
CA ALA A 64 -3.86 12.88 -3.09
C ALA A 64 -4.34 13.84 -4.20
N ALA A 65 -3.50 14.81 -4.57
CA ALA A 65 -3.76 15.74 -5.66
C ALA A 65 -3.89 15.01 -7.01
N CYS A 66 -3.04 14.02 -7.27
CA CYS A 66 -3.11 13.17 -8.46
C CYS A 66 -4.41 12.37 -8.52
N ALA A 67 -4.81 11.73 -7.41
CA ALA A 67 -6.08 11.00 -7.34
C ALA A 67 -7.28 11.93 -7.57
N LYS A 68 -7.28 13.11 -6.96
CA LYS A 68 -8.30 14.14 -7.16
C LYS A 68 -8.38 14.60 -8.62
N ALA A 69 -7.24 14.89 -9.25
CA ALA A 69 -7.17 15.28 -10.66
C ALA A 69 -7.68 14.18 -11.60
N ARG A 70 -7.44 12.91 -11.25
CA ARG A 70 -7.95 11.74 -11.98
C ARG A 70 -9.42 11.42 -11.66
N GLY A 71 -9.99 11.99 -10.61
CA GLY A 71 -11.33 11.63 -10.15
C GLY A 71 -11.44 10.19 -9.63
N CYS A 72 -10.37 9.63 -9.06
CA CYS A 72 -10.36 8.31 -8.43
C CYS A 72 -10.20 8.37 -6.90
N ASP A 73 -10.44 7.24 -6.25
CA ASP A 73 -10.25 7.12 -4.80
C ASP A 73 -8.75 7.17 -4.45
N TYR A 74 -8.40 7.91 -3.40
CA TYR A 74 -7.08 7.86 -2.77
C TYR A 74 -7.18 7.10 -1.45
N ILE A 75 -6.36 6.06 -1.29
CA ILE A 75 -6.40 5.17 -0.13
C ILE A 75 -5.00 5.05 0.46
N PRO A 76 -4.65 5.92 1.42
CA PRO A 76 -3.36 5.86 2.08
C PRO A 76 -3.35 4.78 3.16
N ILE A 77 -2.25 4.03 3.23
CA ILE A 77 -2.05 2.92 4.17
C ILE A 77 -0.68 3.08 4.80
N THR A 78 -0.64 3.26 6.11
CA THR A 78 0.60 3.38 6.87
C THR A 78 0.89 2.07 7.60
N LEU A 79 2.05 1.46 7.35
CA LEU A 79 2.48 0.22 8.01
C LEU A 79 3.53 0.52 9.07
N HIS A 80 3.27 0.05 10.29
CA HIS A 80 4.18 0.21 11.42
C HIS A 80 4.63 -1.16 11.93
N ARG A 81 5.86 -1.22 12.44
CA ARG A 81 6.42 -2.41 13.10
C ARG A 81 7.17 -1.94 14.34
N ASP A 82 6.94 -2.62 15.46
CA ASP A 82 7.70 -2.45 16.69
C ASP A 82 9.17 -2.86 16.47
N GLU A 83 10.09 -2.00 16.89
CA GLU A 83 11.52 -2.11 16.61
C GLU A 83 12.21 -3.22 17.42
N GLU A 84 11.77 -3.44 18.65
CA GLU A 84 12.40 -4.39 19.57
C GLU A 84 12.25 -5.84 19.08
N LEU A 85 11.12 -6.16 18.44
CA LEU A 85 10.80 -7.48 17.89
C LEU A 85 11.32 -7.69 16.45
N GLY A 86 11.78 -6.63 15.77
CA GLY A 86 12.27 -6.69 14.38
C GLY A 86 13.69 -7.24 14.26
N LEU A 87 14.55 -6.96 15.25
CA LEU A 87 15.97 -7.33 15.25
C LEU A 87 16.20 -8.84 15.41
N GLU A 88 15.33 -9.55 16.13
CA GLU A 88 15.47 -11.00 16.34
C GLU A 88 15.20 -11.83 15.06
N ARG A 89 14.35 -11.34 14.14
CA ARG A 89 14.02 -12.05 12.89
C ARG A 89 14.99 -11.80 11.74
N LEU A 90 15.69 -10.65 11.74
CA LEU A 90 16.75 -10.38 10.77
C LEU A 90 17.92 -11.36 10.89
N ASN A 91 18.11 -11.98 12.07
CA ASN A 91 19.12 -13.01 12.30
C ASN A 91 18.71 -14.43 11.81
N ILE A 92 17.46 -14.67 11.40
CA ILE A 92 16.97 -16.01 11.06
C ILE A 92 16.78 -16.21 9.55
N SER A 93 16.63 -15.14 8.77
CA SER A 93 16.42 -15.24 7.32
C SER A 93 17.52 -14.55 6.53
N ASP A 94 18.55 -15.30 6.18
CA ASP A 94 19.44 -15.00 5.07
C ASP A 94 18.61 -14.80 3.80
N ARG A 95 18.46 -13.54 3.37
CA ARG A 95 17.85 -13.18 2.08
C ARG A 95 18.55 -11.97 1.47
N THR A 96 19.58 -12.24 0.67
CA THR A 96 19.80 -11.51 -0.58
C THR A 96 19.26 -12.38 -1.72
N PRO A 97 18.50 -11.85 -2.70
CA PRO A 97 19.15 -11.10 -3.78
C PRO A 97 18.29 -9.98 -4.43
N HIS A 98 18.99 -9.11 -5.17
CA HIS A 98 18.52 -7.97 -5.99
C HIS A 98 18.60 -6.59 -5.33
N GLY A 99 19.82 -6.04 -5.32
CA GLY A 99 20.06 -4.60 -5.53
C GLY A 99 19.44 -3.63 -4.54
N LYS A 100 18.93 -4.10 -3.39
CA LYS A 100 18.51 -3.25 -2.27
C LYS A 100 19.52 -3.42 -1.17
N LEU A 101 20.09 -2.28 -0.77
CA LEU A 101 21.18 -2.13 0.17
C LEU A 101 20.90 -2.95 1.42
N SER A 102 21.58 -4.10 1.54
CA SER A 102 21.77 -4.81 2.80
C SER A 102 22.80 -4.04 3.60
N ASN A 103 22.42 -2.88 4.13
CA ASN A 103 23.25 -2.19 5.09
C ASN A 103 22.38 -1.85 6.29
N THR A 104 22.50 -2.66 7.32
CA THR A 104 21.84 -2.53 8.63
C THR A 104 22.09 -1.13 9.23
N GLU A 105 23.15 -0.45 8.80
CA GLU A 105 23.46 0.95 9.15
C GLU A 105 22.60 2.00 8.43
N GLN A 106 22.11 1.73 7.21
CA GLN A 106 21.22 2.64 6.49
C GLN A 106 19.76 2.49 6.96
N GLU A 107 19.38 1.28 7.38
CA GLU A 107 18.11 1.06 8.10
C GLU A 107 18.09 1.78 9.45
N ARG A 108 19.24 1.85 10.14
CA ARG A 108 19.41 2.65 11.36
C ARG A 108 19.50 4.15 11.08
N GLY A 109 20.22 4.56 10.02
CA GLY A 109 20.42 5.96 9.64
C GLY A 109 19.15 6.65 9.12
N SER A 110 18.29 5.97 8.37
CA SER A 110 17.01 6.52 7.91
C SER A 110 15.95 6.60 9.01
N ARG A 111 16.06 5.80 10.07
CA ARG A 111 15.15 5.85 11.24
C ARG A 111 15.55 6.90 12.26
N HIS A 112 16.83 7.28 12.29
CA HIS A 112 17.33 8.30 13.19
C HIS A 112 16.97 9.74 12.79
N ASN A 113 16.39 9.95 11.60
CA ASN A 113 16.24 11.29 11.00
C ASN A 113 14.79 11.71 10.68
N GLY A 114 13.78 10.93 11.09
CA GLY A 114 12.38 11.34 10.95
C GLY A 114 11.38 10.26 11.36
N GLU A 115 10.29 10.67 12.01
CA GLU A 115 9.15 9.80 12.27
C GLU A 115 8.45 9.45 10.94
N LEU A 116 7.85 8.26 10.84
CA LEU A 116 7.06 7.90 9.66
C LEU A 116 5.83 8.80 9.57
N TYR A 117 5.58 9.40 8.41
CA TYR A 117 4.36 10.19 8.22
C TYR A 117 3.12 9.29 8.28
N LYS A 118 2.24 9.59 9.24
CA LYS A 118 0.95 8.93 9.38
C LYS A 118 -0.08 9.71 8.59
N ILE A 119 -0.65 9.07 7.58
CA ILE A 119 -1.67 9.68 6.75
C ILE A 119 -3.03 9.22 7.29
N ASP A 120 -3.61 9.93 8.25
CA ASP A 120 -4.89 9.60 8.91
C ASP A 120 -6.02 10.60 8.63
N GLU A 121 -5.72 11.69 7.91
CA GLU A 121 -6.63 12.76 7.53
C GLU A 121 -7.70 12.38 6.48
N TYR A 122 -7.64 11.16 5.94
CA TYR A 122 -8.61 10.65 4.98
C TYR A 122 -9.49 9.57 5.63
N ASP A 123 -10.80 9.62 5.40
CA ASP A 123 -11.75 8.58 5.87
C ASP A 123 -11.39 7.17 5.35
N ALA A 124 -10.75 7.11 4.19
CA ALA A 124 -10.27 5.87 3.57
C ALA A 124 -8.91 5.40 4.11
N SER A 125 -8.27 6.13 5.02
CA SER A 125 -6.95 5.78 5.55
C SER A 125 -6.96 4.48 6.37
N LEU A 126 -5.82 3.79 6.40
CA LEU A 126 -5.58 2.64 7.27
C LEU A 126 -4.21 2.76 7.93
N SER A 127 -4.16 2.72 9.25
CA SER A 127 -2.92 2.47 9.99
C SER A 127 -2.91 1.01 10.45
N LEU A 128 -1.88 0.26 10.09
CA LEU A 128 -1.77 -1.17 10.39
C LEU A 128 -0.44 -1.48 11.08
N ASP A 129 -0.53 -2.00 12.30
CA ASP A 129 0.58 -2.66 12.97
C ASP A 129 0.77 -4.06 12.36
N ILE A 130 1.95 -4.30 11.80
CA ILE A 130 2.33 -5.57 11.16
C ILE A 130 3.39 -6.35 11.94
N THR A 131 3.67 -5.99 13.19
CA THR A 131 4.72 -6.59 14.02
C THR A 131 4.60 -8.11 14.08
N ASN A 132 3.38 -8.60 14.30
CA ASN A 132 3.08 -10.01 14.46
C ASN A 132 2.26 -10.60 13.30
N LEU A 133 2.20 -9.90 12.17
CA LEU A 133 1.48 -10.36 10.99
C LEU A 133 2.43 -10.97 9.96
N SER A 134 2.05 -12.10 9.39
CA SER A 134 2.62 -12.56 8.14
C SER A 134 2.24 -11.62 6.99
N VAL A 135 2.98 -11.71 5.89
CA VAL A 135 2.69 -10.95 4.66
C VAL A 135 1.25 -11.19 4.18
N LYS A 136 0.79 -12.45 4.25
CA LYS A 136 -0.56 -12.83 3.85
C LYS A 136 -1.62 -12.22 4.76
N GLU A 137 -1.45 -12.29 6.08
CA GLU A 137 -2.40 -11.70 7.02
C GLU A 137 -2.48 -10.18 6.87
N ALA A 138 -1.34 -9.50 6.70
CA ALA A 138 -1.31 -8.08 6.44
C ALA A 138 -2.01 -7.72 5.12
N ALA A 139 -1.74 -8.46 4.04
CA ALA A 139 -2.39 -8.28 2.75
C ALA A 139 -3.90 -8.55 2.82
N THR A 140 -4.35 -9.58 3.53
CA THR A 140 -5.78 -9.85 3.74
C THR A 140 -6.46 -8.69 4.46
N LYS A 141 -5.89 -8.18 5.57
CA LYS A 141 -6.46 -7.04 6.30
C LYS A 141 -6.53 -5.77 5.45
N ILE A 142 -5.48 -5.51 4.67
CA ILE A 142 -5.48 -4.38 3.71
C ILE A 142 -6.59 -4.58 2.67
N PHE A 143 -6.71 -5.77 2.11
CA PHE A 143 -7.72 -6.06 1.09
C PHE A 143 -9.16 -5.89 1.61
N GLU A 144 -9.47 -6.40 2.80
CA GLU A 144 -10.77 -6.21 3.46
C GLU A 144 -11.10 -4.72 3.61
N HIS A 145 -10.12 -3.92 4.02
CA HIS A 145 -10.26 -2.47 4.12
C HIS A 145 -10.51 -1.83 2.75
N LEU A 146 -9.72 -2.18 1.73
CA LEU A 146 -9.85 -1.65 0.36
C LEU A 146 -11.26 -1.88 -0.22
N VAL A 147 -11.82 -3.06 -0.01
CA VAL A 147 -13.17 -3.43 -0.48
C VAL A 147 -14.26 -2.67 0.28
N ARG A 148 -14.04 -2.40 1.55
CA ARG A 148 -14.95 -1.62 2.38
C ARG A 148 -15.01 -0.16 1.92
N VAL A 149 -13.86 0.44 1.62
CA VAL A 149 -13.75 1.89 1.35
C VAL A 149 -13.81 2.27 -0.13
N SER A 150 -13.52 1.35 -1.06
CA SER A 150 -13.60 1.62 -2.50
C SER A 150 -14.71 0.80 -3.16
N PRO A 151 -15.80 1.46 -3.59
CA PRO A 151 -16.86 0.80 -4.35
C PRO A 151 -16.37 0.18 -5.67
N VAL A 152 -15.33 0.75 -6.28
CA VAL A 152 -14.72 0.24 -7.52
C VAL A 152 -14.09 -1.14 -7.28
N LEU A 153 -13.29 -1.26 -6.23
CA LEU A 153 -12.66 -2.53 -5.86
C LEU A 153 -13.70 -3.56 -5.45
N ARG A 154 -14.74 -3.15 -4.70
CA ARG A 154 -15.85 -4.02 -4.34
C ARG A 154 -16.60 -4.57 -5.55
N ALA A 155 -16.87 -3.73 -6.55
CA ALA A 155 -17.55 -4.15 -7.78
C ALA A 155 -16.69 -5.10 -8.62
N SER A 156 -15.37 -4.90 -8.66
CA SER A 156 -14.44 -5.74 -9.42
C SER A 156 -14.30 -7.18 -8.91
N GLN A 157 -14.75 -7.47 -7.67
CA GLN A 157 -14.78 -8.82 -7.12
C GLN A 157 -15.90 -9.70 -7.67
N ASN A 158 -16.97 -9.10 -8.19
CA ASN A 158 -18.15 -9.82 -8.67
C ASN A 158 -18.07 -10.18 -10.16
N VAL A 159 -16.90 -10.00 -10.79
CA VAL A 159 -16.71 -10.37 -12.21
C VAL A 159 -16.47 -11.87 -12.27
N ASP A 160 -17.47 -12.60 -12.79
CA ASP A 160 -17.38 -14.03 -13.03
C ASP A 160 -16.30 -14.32 -14.09
N VAL A 161 -15.29 -15.08 -13.71
CA VAL A 161 -14.18 -15.49 -14.59
C VAL A 161 -14.62 -16.49 -15.66
N SER A 162 -15.87 -16.99 -15.61
CA SER A 162 -16.42 -17.88 -16.64
C SER A 162 -16.89 -17.16 -17.91
N ASP A 163 -16.96 -15.83 -17.92
CA ASP A 163 -17.24 -15.00 -19.12
C ASP A 163 -16.02 -14.79 -20.04
N TRP A 164 -14.85 -15.33 -19.67
CA TRP A 164 -13.64 -15.19 -20.47
C TRP A 164 -13.61 -16.30 -21.53
N MET A 165 -14.14 -16.01 -22.73
CA MET A 165 -13.85 -16.80 -23.94
C MET A 165 -12.33 -16.81 -24.16
N ILE A 166 -11.73 -17.98 -23.97
CA ILE A 166 -10.37 -18.28 -24.39
C ILE A 166 -10.43 -18.37 -25.93
N PHE A 167 -9.78 -17.44 -26.63
CA PHE A 167 -9.47 -17.57 -28.05
C PHE A 167 -8.23 -18.45 -28.24
#